data_AF-C5A6E7-F1
#
_entry.id   AF-C5A6E7-F1
#
_cell.length_a   1.000
_cell.length_b   1.000
_cell.length_c   1.000
_cell.angle_alpha   90.00
_cell.angle_beta   90.00
_cell.angle_gamma   90.00
#
_symmetry.space_group_name_H-M   'P 1'
#
loop_
_entity.id
_entity.type
_entity.pdbx_description
1 polymer ?
#
loop_
_entity_poly.entity_id
_entity_poly.type
_entity_poly.pdbx_seq_one_letter_code
_entity_poly.pdbx_strand_id
1 'polypeptide(L)'
;MPAGMTPGVLGLGAIGVLGIIVFLIALFVAGLFLYFGAKIVGIEDATIGKSMIAVLGGGILEAILSIVPVIGWLLGIIGYIWVIKAVFNTTWLKAFLAWIMTIVVVIITAFVLGAIIGLSISAVP
;
A
#
# COMPACT_ATOMS: atom_id res chain seq x y z
N MET A 1 27.37 -1.76 -28.11
CA MET A 1 25.98 -2.29 -28.16
C MET A 1 26.07 -3.81 -28.16
N PRO A 2 25.40 -4.54 -27.25
CA PRO A 2 25.37 -6.01 -27.33
C PRO A 2 24.64 -6.40 -28.62
N ALA A 3 25.33 -7.11 -29.51
CA ALA A 3 24.75 -7.56 -30.78
C ALA A 3 23.66 -8.60 -30.51
N GLY A 4 22.39 -8.25 -30.75
CA GLY A 4 21.27 -9.20 -30.73
C GLY A 4 19.95 -8.73 -30.11
N MET A 5 19.92 -7.62 -29.37
CA MET A 5 18.66 -7.11 -28.79
C MET A 5 18.01 -6.13 -29.77
N THR A 6 16.87 -6.51 -30.36
CA THR A 6 16.07 -5.60 -31.18
C THR A 6 15.55 -4.45 -30.30
N PRO A 7 15.38 -3.22 -30.83
CA PRO A 7 14.89 -2.08 -30.06
C PRO A 7 13.58 -2.35 -29.27
N GLY A 8 12.73 -3.26 -29.77
CA GLY A 8 11.51 -3.68 -29.08
C GLY A 8 11.74 -4.51 -27.82
N VAL A 9 12.78 -5.37 -27.78
CA VAL A 9 13.14 -6.16 -26.59
C VAL A 9 13.73 -5.27 -25.50
N LEU A 10 14.51 -4.25 -25.89
CA LEU A 10 15.03 -3.24 -24.96
C LEU A 10 13.91 -2.35 -24.39
N GLY A 11 12.93 -1.98 -25.22
CA GLY A 11 11.75 -1.22 -24.80
C GLY A 11 10.87 -1.97 -23.81
N LEU A 12 10.58 -3.25 -24.07
CA LEU A 12 9.81 -4.10 -23.15
C LEU A 12 10.56 -4.38 -21.85
N GLY A 13 11.89 -4.57 -21.91
CA GLY A 13 12.73 -4.71 -20.73
C GLY A 13 12.72 -3.45 -19.85
N ALA A 14 12.81 -2.26 -20.45
CA ALA A 14 12.76 -1.00 -19.72
C ALA A 14 11.39 -0.76 -19.05
N ILE A 15 10.29 -1.07 -19.73
CA ILE A 15 8.92 -0.97 -19.16
C ILE A 15 8.76 -1.93 -17.98
N GLY A 16 9.28 -3.16 -18.08
CA GLY A 16 9.24 -4.13 -16.98
C GLY A 16 9.99 -3.65 -15.73
N VAL A 17 11.20 -3.12 -15.90
CA VAL A 17 12.02 -2.59 -14.80
C VAL A 17 11.33 -1.40 -14.12
N LEU A 18 10.81 -0.45 -14.91
CA LEU A 18 10.07 0.70 -14.37
C LEU A 18 8.82 0.26 -13.60
N GLY A 19 8.08 -0.72 -14.11
CA GLY A 19 6.91 -1.26 -13.43
C GLY A 19 7.24 -1.85 -12.05
N ILE A 20 8.34 -2.60 -11.94
CA ILE A 20 8.80 -3.14 -10.66
C ILE A 20 9.19 -2.02 -9.69
N ILE A 21 9.91 -1.00 -10.17
CA ILE A 21 10.32 0.14 -9.32
C ILE A 21 9.08 0.86 -8.78
N VAL A 22 8.11 1.17 -9.63
CA VAL A 22 6.86 1.84 -9.24
C VAL A 22 6.08 0.98 -8.22
N PHE A 23 6.01 -0.33 -8.46
CA PHE A 23 5.36 -1.26 -7.52
C PHE A 23 6.05 -1.27 -6.15
N LEU A 24 7.38 -1.32 -6.10
CA LEU A 24 8.15 -1.30 -4.84
C LEU A 24 7.97 0.02 -4.09
N ILE A 25 7.95 1.16 -4.81
CA ILE A 25 7.66 2.47 -4.22
C ILE A 25 6.24 2.50 -3.65
N ALA A 26 5.25 2.03 -4.42
CA ALA A 26 3.85 1.98 -3.98
C ALA A 26 3.70 1.09 -2.74
N LEU A 27 4.36 -0.07 -2.70
CA LEU A 27 4.35 -0.97 -1.55
C LEU A 27 4.97 -0.33 -0.31
N PHE A 28 6.08 0.37 -0.48
CA PHE A 28 6.73 1.11 0.60
C PHE A 28 5.82 2.22 1.14
N VAL A 29 5.24 3.04 0.26
CA VAL A 29 4.33 4.14 0.62
C VAL A 29 3.08 3.60 1.34
N ALA A 30 2.46 2.53 0.83
CA ALA A 30 1.33 1.89 1.49
C ALA A 30 1.72 1.34 2.88
N GLY A 31 2.91 0.72 2.99
CA GLY A 31 3.46 0.27 4.26
C GLY A 31 3.68 1.42 5.25
N LEU A 32 4.13 2.59 4.79
CA LEU A 32 4.27 3.78 5.63
C LEU A 32 2.92 4.25 6.17
N PHE A 33 1.88 4.31 5.34
CA PHE A 33 0.55 4.71 5.80
C PHE A 33 -0.03 3.75 6.83
N LEU A 34 0.12 2.44 6.60
CA LEU A 34 -0.30 1.43 7.58
C LEU A 34 0.51 1.53 8.88
N TYR A 35 1.80 1.82 8.80
CA TYR A 35 2.64 2.07 9.97
C TYR A 35 2.11 3.24 10.82
N PHE A 36 1.78 4.38 10.20
CA PHE A 36 1.21 5.51 10.93
C PHE A 36 -0.17 5.17 11.51
N GLY A 37 -1.05 4.53 10.74
CA GLY A 37 -2.35 4.08 11.23
C GLY A 37 -2.22 3.15 12.44
N ALA A 38 -1.32 2.18 12.39
CA ALA A 38 -1.05 1.25 13.47
C ALA A 38 -0.49 1.95 14.73
N LYS A 39 0.42 2.93 14.57
CA LYS A 39 0.97 3.71 15.68
C LYS A 39 -0.09 4.58 16.36
N ILE A 40 -0.96 5.24 15.59
CA ILE A 40 -2.03 6.08 16.14
C ILE A 40 -3.02 5.24 16.98
N VAL A 41 -3.28 4.00 16.56
CA VAL A 41 -4.16 3.06 17.27
C VAL A 41 -3.51 2.42 18.51
N GLY A 42 -2.22 2.63 18.73
CA GLY A 42 -1.49 2.04 19.86
C GLY A 42 -1.18 0.56 19.66
N ILE A 43 -0.80 0.15 18.45
CA ILE A 43 -0.13 -1.13 18.20
C ILE A 43 1.35 -0.96 18.55
N GLU A 44 1.75 -1.47 19.71
CA GLU A 44 3.11 -1.32 20.28
C GLU A 44 4.17 -1.86 19.31
N ASP A 45 3.90 -3.05 18.78
CA ASP A 45 4.78 -3.82 17.92
C ASP A 45 4.84 -3.33 16.46
N ALA A 46 4.27 -2.17 16.16
CA ALA A 46 4.24 -1.61 14.81
C ALA A 46 5.62 -1.13 14.36
N THR A 47 6.11 -1.69 13.26
CA THR A 47 7.33 -1.27 12.56
C THR A 47 7.05 -1.14 11.07
N ILE A 48 7.85 -0.34 10.35
CA ILE A 48 7.70 -0.17 8.90
C ILE A 48 7.81 -1.53 8.17
N GLY A 49 8.76 -2.37 8.57
CA GLY A 49 8.93 -3.71 7.99
C GLY A 49 7.70 -4.60 8.18
N LYS A 50 7.14 -4.65 9.39
CA LYS A 50 5.87 -5.37 9.64
C LYS A 50 4.72 -4.78 8.83
N SER A 51 4.63 -3.46 8.71
CA SER A 51 3.60 -2.83 7.86
C SER A 51 3.72 -3.20 6.39
N MET A 52 4.94 -3.21 5.84
CA MET A 52 5.15 -3.64 4.44
C MET A 52 4.75 -5.10 4.22
N ILE A 53 5.08 -5.99 5.15
CA ILE A 53 4.67 -7.40 5.12
C ILE A 53 3.14 -7.50 5.20
N ALA A 54 2.51 -6.74 6.09
CA ALA A 54 1.06 -6.72 6.25
C ALA A 54 0.35 -6.19 5.00
N VAL A 55 0.90 -5.16 4.35
CA VAL A 55 0.35 -4.64 3.09
C VAL A 55 0.51 -5.64 1.96
N LEU A 56 1.69 -6.25 1.80
CA LEU A 56 1.94 -7.23 0.76
C LEU A 56 1.07 -8.47 0.95
N GLY A 57 1.11 -9.05 2.14
CA GLY A 57 0.33 -10.25 2.48
C GLY A 57 -1.18 -9.98 2.47
N GLY A 58 -1.59 -8.82 2.98
CA GLY A 58 -2.99 -8.39 3.01
C GLY A 58 -3.53 -8.20 1.59
N GLY A 59 -2.79 -7.50 0.73
CA GLY A 59 -3.17 -7.30 -0.67
C GLY A 59 -3.21 -8.59 -1.48
N ILE A 60 -2.26 -9.52 -1.27
CA ILE A 60 -2.28 -10.84 -1.93
C ILE A 60 -3.52 -11.62 -1.48
N LEU A 61 -3.78 -11.69 -0.17
CA LEU A 61 -4.92 -12.43 0.35
C LEU A 61 -6.25 -11.80 -0.08
N GLU A 62 -6.34 -10.48 -0.07
CA GLU A 62 -7.49 -9.72 -0.59
C GLU A 62 -7.76 -10.06 -2.05
N ALA A 63 -6.73 -10.05 -2.90
CA ALA A 63 -6.86 -10.35 -4.32
C ALA A 63 -7.38 -11.78 -4.57
N ILE A 64 -6.91 -12.76 -3.79
CA ILE A 64 -7.37 -14.15 -3.89
C ILE A 64 -8.83 -14.27 -3.44
N LEU A 65 -9.17 -13.71 -2.29
CA LEU A 65 -10.52 -13.82 -1.71
C LEU A 65 -11.57 -13.04 -2.51
N SER A 66 -11.15 -11.96 -3.18
CA SER A 66 -12.04 -11.12 -4.00
C SER A 66 -12.54 -11.80 -5.28
N ILE A 67 -11.97 -12.95 -5.67
CA ILE A 67 -12.44 -13.75 -6.81
C ILE A 67 -13.83 -14.35 -6.54
N VAL A 68 -14.19 -14.55 -5.27
CA VAL A 68 -15.47 -15.16 -4.90
C VAL A 68 -16.64 -14.24 -5.31
N PRO A 69 -17.59 -14.71 -6.14
CA PRO A 69 -18.73 -13.89 -6.56
C PRO A 69 -19.57 -13.42 -5.37
N VAL A 70 -20.18 -12.23 -5.48
CA VAL A 70 -21.10 -11.62 -4.50
C VAL A 70 -20.45 -11.20 -3.18
N ILE A 71 -19.68 -12.08 -2.53
CA ILE A 71 -19.14 -11.89 -1.18
C ILE A 71 -17.62 -11.67 -1.14
N GLY A 72 -16.91 -11.83 -2.26
CA GLY A 72 -15.45 -11.77 -2.31
C GLY A 72 -14.87 -10.46 -1.78
N TRP A 73 -15.53 -9.33 -2.05
CA TRP A 73 -15.09 -8.02 -1.55
C TRP A 73 -15.09 -7.93 -0.01
N LEU A 74 -16.08 -8.54 0.66
CA LEU A 74 -16.12 -8.63 2.13
C LEU A 74 -15.04 -9.57 2.66
N LEU A 75 -14.90 -10.74 2.02
CA LEU A 75 -13.86 -11.71 2.38
C LEU A 75 -12.47 -11.11 2.22
N GLY A 76 -12.25 -10.30 1.17
CA GLY A 76 -11.01 -9.58 0.93
C GLY A 76 -10.67 -8.62 2.06
N ILE A 77 -11.62 -7.78 2.47
CA ILE A 77 -11.44 -6.84 3.60
C ILE A 77 -11.14 -7.61 4.90
N ILE A 78 -11.91 -8.65 5.21
CA ILE A 78 -11.72 -9.46 6.41
C ILE A 78 -10.35 -10.15 6.38
N GLY A 79 -9.97 -10.70 5.22
CA GLY A 79 -8.68 -11.32 4.99
C GLY A 79 -7.53 -10.34 5.20
N TYR A 80 -7.63 -9.12 4.66
CA TYR A 80 -6.64 -8.08 4.86
C TYR A 80 -6.47 -7.74 6.35
N ILE A 81 -7.58 -7.49 7.05
CA ILE A 81 -7.57 -7.20 8.50
C ILE A 81 -6.98 -8.37 9.28
N TRP A 82 -7.28 -9.60 8.89
CA TRP A 82 -6.70 -10.78 9.50
C TRP A 82 -5.17 -10.83 9.32
N VAL A 83 -4.64 -10.46 8.15
CA VAL A 83 -3.18 -10.37 7.94
C VAL A 83 -2.56 -9.30 8.85
N ILE A 84 -3.16 -8.10 8.94
CA ILE A 84 -2.71 -7.05 9.88
C ILE A 84 -2.66 -7.63 11.30
N LYS A 85 -3.74 -8.29 11.73
CA LYS A 85 -3.82 -8.93 13.05
C LYS A 85 -2.69 -9.94 13.27
N ALA A 86 -2.44 -10.80 12.29
CA ALA A 86 -1.43 -11.85 12.36
C ALA A 86 0.00 -11.28 12.40
N VAL A 87 0.30 -10.30 11.54
CA VAL A 87 1.64 -9.71 11.42
C VAL A 87 2.00 -8.83 12.61
N PHE A 88 1.06 -8.06 13.13
CA PHE A 88 1.29 -7.21 14.31
C PHE A 88 1.03 -7.92 15.64
N ASN A 89 0.61 -9.20 15.62
CA ASN A 89 0.22 -9.96 16.80
C ASN A 89 -0.72 -9.16 17.73
N THR A 90 -1.81 -8.64 17.16
CA THR A 90 -2.71 -7.71 17.85
C THR A 90 -4.15 -8.24 17.94
N THR A 91 -5.07 -7.44 18.49
CA THR A 91 -6.50 -7.79 18.57
C THR A 91 -7.24 -7.42 17.28
N TRP A 92 -8.39 -8.06 17.03
CA TRP A 92 -9.24 -7.74 15.88
C TRP A 92 -9.64 -6.27 15.83
N LEU A 93 -10.00 -5.68 16.99
CA LEU A 93 -10.38 -4.28 17.07
C LEU A 93 -9.20 -3.37 16.69
N LYS A 94 -8.00 -3.62 17.22
CA LYS A 94 -6.81 -2.82 16.88
C LYS A 94 -6.44 -2.96 15.39
N ALA A 95 -6.51 -4.17 14.83
CA ALA A 95 -6.24 -4.40 13.41
C ALA A 95 -7.24 -3.67 12.50
N PHE A 96 -8.53 -3.76 12.83
CA PHE A 96 -9.60 -3.05 12.11
C PHE A 96 -9.44 -1.53 12.21
N LEU A 97 -9.16 -1.01 13.41
CA LEU A 97 -8.90 0.40 13.62
C LEU A 97 -7.65 0.86 12.87
N ALA A 98 -6.57 0.06 12.82
CA ALA A 98 -5.36 0.40 12.07
C ALA A 98 -5.64 0.47 10.56
N TRP A 99 -6.46 -0.44 10.04
CA TRP A 99 -6.92 -0.42 8.65
C TRP A 99 -7.74 0.85 8.35
N ILE A 100 -8.72 1.20 9.19
CA ILE A 100 -9.47 2.47 9.05
C ILE A 100 -8.54 3.68 9.15
N MET A 101 -7.66 3.70 10.14
CA MET A 101 -6.74 4.82 10.36
C MET A 101 -5.77 5.00 9.19
N THR A 102 -5.42 3.93 8.49
CA THR A 102 -4.64 4.01 7.25
C THR A 102 -5.38 4.84 6.20
N ILE A 103 -6.69 4.62 6.02
CA ILE A 103 -7.52 5.39 5.10
C ILE A 103 -7.55 6.87 5.52
N VAL A 104 -7.72 7.14 6.82
CA VAL A 104 -7.71 8.51 7.36
C VAL A 104 -6.38 9.21 7.07
N VAL A 105 -5.25 8.55 7.34
CA VAL A 105 -3.91 9.11 7.08
C VAL A 105 -3.70 9.36 5.59
N VAL A 106 -4.13 8.45 4.71
CA VAL A 106 -4.05 8.63 3.25
C VAL A 106 -4.85 9.85 2.81
N ILE A 107 -6.08 10.01 3.29
CA ILE A 107 -6.94 11.16 2.96
C ILE A 107 -6.28 12.46 3.41
N ILE A 108 -5.83 12.54 4.66
CA ILE A 108 -5.16 13.73 5.20
C ILE A 108 -3.92 14.06 4.37
N THR A 109 -3.10 13.05 4.05
CA THR A 109 -1.88 13.24 3.27
C THR A 109 -2.20 13.73 1.87
N ALA A 110 -3.22 13.16 1.20
CA ALA A 110 -3.66 13.60 -0.12
C ALA A 110 -4.14 15.06 -0.11
N PHE A 111 -4.90 15.47 0.92
CA PHE A 111 -5.32 16.86 1.07
C PHE A 111 -4.14 17.81 1.29
N VAL A 112 -3.20 17.46 2.17
CA VAL A 112 -2.02 18.29 2.46
C VAL A 112 -1.14 18.44 1.22
N LEU A 113 -0.85 17.34 0.53
CA LEU A 113 -0.05 17.38 -0.71
C LEU A 113 -0.79 18.16 -1.81
N GLY A 114 -2.09 17.95 -1.97
CA GLY A 114 -2.91 18.70 -2.92
C GLY A 114 -2.90 20.20 -2.65
N ALA A 115 -3.01 20.61 -1.38
CA ALA A 115 -2.91 22.02 -0.99
C ALA A 115 -1.52 22.61 -1.28
N ILE A 116 -0.44 21.90 -0.93
CA ILE A 116 0.93 22.34 -1.20
C ILE A 116 1.18 22.49 -2.70
N ILE A 117 0.78 21.51 -3.50
CA ILE A 117 0.93 21.55 -4.96
C ILE A 117 0.08 22.68 -5.54
N GLY A 118 -1.18 22.82 -5.11
CA GLY A 118 -2.06 23.91 -5.55
C GLY A 118 -1.48 25.29 -5.26
N LEU A 119 -0.96 25.50 -4.05
CA LEU A 119 -0.27 26.74 -3.67
C LEU A 119 1.00 26.96 -4.51
N SER A 120 1.79 25.91 -4.74
CA SER A 120 3.02 25.99 -5.54
C SER A 120 2.74 26.40 -6.98
N ILE A 121 1.70 25.83 -7.61
CA ILE A 121 1.29 26.18 -8.98
C ILE A 121 0.80 27.63 -9.03
N SER A 122 0.07 28.10 -8.01
CA SER A 122 -0.40 29.49 -7.94
C SER A 122 0.72 30.51 -7.69
N ALA A 123 1.90 30.05 -7.25
CA ALA A 123 3.07 30.90 -6.98
C ALA A 123 4.05 30.99 -8.17
N VAL A 124 3.86 30.20 -9.22
CA VAL A 124 4.61 30.31 -10.48
C VAL A 124 3.89 31.32 -11.38
N PRO A 125 4.55 32.43 -11.80
CA PRO A 125 3.94 33.44 -12.67
C PRO A 125 3.63 32.92 -14.08
#